data_AF-A0A3F3C5F8-F1
#
_entry.id   AF-A0A3F3C5F8-F1
#
_cell.length_a   1.000
_cell.length_b   1.000
_cell.length_c   1.000
_cell.angle_alpha   90.00
_cell.angle_beta   90.00
_cell.angle_gamma   90.00
#
_symmetry.space_group_name_H-M   'P 1'
#
loop_
_entity.id
_entity.type
_entity.pdbx_description
1 polymer ?
#
loop_
_entity_poly.entity_id
_entity_poly.type
_entity_poly.pdbx_seq_one_letter_code
_entity_poly.pdbx_strand_id
1 'polypeptide(L)'
;MTPPDKIDTTSLLTILGVIAAVWALITPNARLRLRFCLAWWDWAIIVTSFILSNYLVFAPTLKALGLYFSFGPWMWGLDSSSAVYLILLTVSIYLLARLKNPKLSSSRTKIFLELVENLHLTKKYDDLAQLLAPQLGRLLSIIDKPAKRSFLNKIAEKLRLTNSDTAAEHSREALINIVSSPELTNHFALAHPSLCLELIKIESKIRSDFSYNFMNSLLSSPSSRLYVELKNNLNTRRGHRLLIPESNRILHFFFSNAKFADQTQIYQDIGNNLFWRLDEDESLIKNLNKPLGSYNEVSKYKCPIYSGVTMFEIMVHEGIHQGHQDHLWLHYYEHFADRILKNMDKQTNEHIGEWDTPFHYLLCHLFKVATDWAEQSAYIDEKDISQENTKNKVHFDKHYISKESTKLLGNMLQKTMPNNKLSLSTRRRILSSVVSCYIRLKRDKNLSDIASSLLNYATKGDLNSASPNYRRTLLEIFNTLDDYQLKSEAKEFRAAIESAIQ
;
A
#
# COMPACT_ATOMS: atom_id res chain seq x y z
N MET A 1 2.69 61.05 -52.64
CA MET A 1 3.03 59.62 -52.69
C MET A 1 3.49 59.21 -51.31
N THR A 2 2.61 58.60 -50.50
CA THR A 2 3.03 57.95 -49.26
C THR A 2 3.89 56.74 -49.63
N PRO A 3 5.04 56.52 -48.98
CA PRO A 3 5.85 55.33 -49.24
C PRO A 3 5.00 54.08 -48.98
N PRO A 4 5.20 52.99 -49.72
CA PRO A 4 4.49 51.75 -49.44
C PRO A 4 4.85 51.30 -48.03
N ASP A 5 3.84 51.16 -47.17
CA ASP A 5 4.00 50.54 -45.85
C ASP A 5 4.63 49.16 -46.06
N LYS A 6 5.91 49.03 -45.68
CA LYS A 6 6.69 47.82 -45.89
C LYS A 6 6.08 46.73 -45.00
N ILE A 7 5.60 45.65 -45.61
CA ILE A 7 5.07 44.50 -44.88
C ILE A 7 6.25 43.86 -44.13
N ASP A 8 6.29 44.00 -42.82
CA ASP A 8 7.28 43.34 -41.98
C ASP A 8 6.79 41.93 -41.60
N THR A 9 7.25 40.94 -42.36
CA THR A 9 6.98 39.52 -42.11
C THR A 9 8.05 38.84 -41.27
N THR A 10 9.12 39.56 -40.90
CA THR A 10 10.30 38.98 -40.24
C THR A 10 9.90 38.33 -38.92
N SER A 11 9.10 39.01 -38.10
CA SER A 11 8.61 38.48 -36.82
C SER A 11 7.77 37.19 -37.00
N LEU A 12 6.93 37.13 -38.03
CA LEU A 12 6.06 35.97 -38.28
C LEU A 12 6.86 34.77 -38.81
N LEU A 13 7.83 35.01 -39.69
CA LEU A 13 8.76 33.99 -40.19
C LEU A 13 9.64 33.42 -39.08
N THR A 14 10.17 34.26 -38.19
CA THR A 14 10.95 33.81 -37.03
C THR A 14 10.12 32.92 -36.12
N ILE A 15 8.87 33.29 -35.84
CA ILE A 15 7.99 32.50 -34.96
C ILE A 15 7.59 31.18 -35.61
N LEU A 16 7.24 31.18 -36.90
CA LEU A 16 6.98 29.94 -37.64
C LEU A 16 8.21 29.03 -37.70
N GLY A 17 9.40 29.60 -37.88
CA GLY A 17 10.67 28.88 -37.84
C GLY A 17 10.91 28.21 -36.48
N VAL A 18 10.68 28.93 -35.38
CA VAL A 18 10.79 28.38 -34.01
C VAL A 18 9.76 27.29 -33.76
N ILE A 19 8.49 27.48 -34.16
CA ILE A 19 7.45 26.46 -34.00
C ILE A 19 7.80 25.19 -34.79
N ALA A 20 8.27 25.33 -36.03
CA ALA A 20 8.69 24.20 -36.86
C ALA A 20 9.88 23.45 -36.25
N ALA A 21 10.89 24.19 -35.75
CA ALA A 21 12.05 23.61 -35.08
C ALA A 21 11.66 22.87 -33.79
N VAL A 22 10.81 23.48 -32.95
CA VAL A 22 10.27 22.85 -31.74
C VAL A 22 9.48 21.60 -32.10
N TRP A 23 8.59 21.66 -33.10
CA TRP A 23 7.81 20.50 -33.53
C TRP A 23 8.66 19.34 -34.06
N ALA A 24 9.76 19.66 -34.75
CA ALA A 24 10.73 18.68 -35.22
C ALA A 24 11.47 17.98 -34.05
N LEU A 25 11.75 18.71 -32.98
CA LEU A 25 12.44 18.19 -31.78
C LEU A 25 11.51 17.46 -30.79
N ILE A 26 10.21 17.70 -30.84
CA ILE A 26 9.23 17.06 -29.94
C ILE A 26 9.13 15.55 -30.24
N THR A 27 9.42 14.74 -29.21
CA THR A 27 9.30 13.27 -29.24
C THR A 27 7.86 12.79 -29.51
N PRO A 28 7.65 11.57 -30.04
CA PRO A 28 6.31 11.02 -30.28
C PRO A 28 5.40 11.07 -29.04
N ASN A 29 5.92 10.75 -27.86
CA ASN A 29 5.18 10.80 -26.59
C ASN A 29 4.73 12.23 -26.23
N ALA A 30 5.57 13.22 -26.51
CA ALA A 30 5.22 14.62 -26.27
C ALA A 30 4.15 15.12 -27.26
N ARG A 31 4.15 14.63 -28.51
CA ARG A 31 3.05 14.88 -29.48
C ARG A 31 1.74 14.26 -29.03
N LEU A 32 1.77 13.02 -28.54
CA LEU A 32 0.61 12.33 -27.97
C LEU A 32 0.07 13.06 -26.73
N ARG A 33 0.95 13.48 -25.82
CA ARG A 33 0.58 14.29 -24.65
C ARG A 33 -0.06 15.62 -25.05
N LEU A 34 0.46 16.31 -26.07
CA LEU A 34 -0.15 17.53 -26.61
C LEU A 34 -1.57 17.27 -27.14
N ARG A 35 -1.76 16.18 -27.91
CA ARG A 35 -3.09 15.76 -28.39
C ARG A 35 -4.03 15.39 -27.26
N PHE A 36 -3.51 14.79 -26.19
CA PHE A 36 -4.28 14.48 -24.99
C PHE A 36 -4.72 15.75 -24.24
N CYS A 37 -3.87 16.79 -24.17
CA CYS A 37 -4.18 18.04 -23.48
C CYS A 37 -5.14 18.94 -24.28
N LEU A 38 -4.96 19.05 -25.59
CA LEU A 38 -5.66 20.02 -26.44
C LEU A 38 -7.01 19.52 -26.94
N ALA A 39 -8.07 20.29 -26.67
CA ALA A 39 -9.40 20.13 -27.25
C ALA A 39 -9.50 20.68 -28.66
N TRP A 40 -10.56 20.28 -29.36
CA TRP A 40 -10.91 20.88 -30.64
C TRP A 40 -11.15 22.40 -30.52
N TRP A 41 -11.72 22.86 -29.41
CA TRP A 41 -11.84 24.29 -29.09
C TRP A 41 -10.48 24.96 -28.87
N ASP A 42 -9.54 24.25 -28.24
CA ASP A 42 -8.19 24.77 -28.03
C ASP A 42 -7.49 24.95 -29.40
N TRP A 43 -7.71 24.03 -30.35
CA TRP A 43 -7.28 24.18 -31.75
C TRP A 43 -7.96 25.34 -32.46
N ALA A 44 -9.26 25.56 -32.25
CA ALA A 44 -9.97 26.72 -32.81
C ALA A 44 -9.36 28.03 -32.31
N ILE A 45 -9.05 28.13 -31.00
CA ILE A 45 -8.39 29.31 -30.41
C ILE A 45 -7.02 29.56 -31.07
N ILE A 46 -6.21 28.51 -31.24
CA ILE A 46 -4.89 28.61 -31.89
C ILE A 46 -5.04 29.09 -33.35
N VAL A 47 -5.95 28.49 -34.12
CA VAL A 47 -6.17 28.82 -35.54
C VAL A 47 -6.74 30.24 -35.68
N THR A 48 -7.72 30.62 -34.88
CA THR A 48 -8.29 31.98 -34.89
C THR A 48 -7.23 33.01 -34.52
N SER A 49 -6.40 32.75 -33.51
CA SER A 49 -5.31 33.66 -33.13
C SER A 49 -4.25 33.78 -34.23
N PHE A 50 -3.96 32.68 -34.94
CA PHE A 50 -3.05 32.69 -36.08
C PHE A 50 -3.62 33.48 -37.26
N ILE A 51 -4.90 33.31 -37.59
CA ILE A 51 -5.59 34.06 -38.63
C ILE A 51 -5.62 35.55 -38.27
N LEU A 52 -5.95 35.89 -37.03
CA LEU A 52 -5.97 37.26 -36.54
C LEU A 52 -4.58 37.91 -36.61
N SER A 53 -3.54 37.16 -36.27
CA SER A 53 -2.15 37.63 -36.37
C SER A 53 -1.77 37.94 -37.82
N ASN A 54 -2.12 37.06 -38.77
CA ASN A 54 -1.87 37.29 -40.20
C ASN A 54 -2.71 38.47 -40.73
N TYR A 55 -3.97 38.61 -40.31
CA TYR A 55 -4.82 39.73 -40.69
C TYR A 55 -4.22 41.08 -40.31
N LEU A 56 -3.60 41.18 -39.11
CA LEU A 56 -2.94 42.39 -38.63
C LEU A 56 -1.64 42.71 -39.40
N VAL A 57 -0.83 41.69 -39.73
CA VAL A 57 0.41 41.85 -40.51
C VAL A 57 0.12 42.29 -41.95
N PHE A 58 -0.89 41.70 -42.59
CA PHE A 58 -1.29 42.03 -43.97
C PHE A 58 -2.29 43.19 -44.06
N ALA A 59 -2.54 43.92 -42.98
CA ALA A 59 -3.45 45.06 -42.95
C ALA A 59 -3.17 46.11 -44.05
N PRO A 60 -1.90 46.49 -44.36
CA PRO A 60 -1.62 47.42 -45.45
C PRO A 60 -2.05 46.91 -46.83
N THR A 61 -1.86 45.61 -47.10
CA THR A 61 -2.25 44.96 -48.35
C THR A 61 -3.77 44.84 -48.47
N LEU A 62 -4.44 44.50 -47.38
CA LEU A 62 -5.89 44.41 -47.32
C LEU A 62 -6.55 45.78 -47.53
N LYS A 63 -5.93 46.86 -47.04
CA LYS A 63 -6.36 48.24 -47.31
C LYS A 63 -6.24 48.58 -48.79
N ALA A 64 -5.14 48.18 -49.44
CA ALA A 64 -4.94 48.41 -50.87
C ALA A 64 -5.95 47.63 -51.76
N LEU A 65 -6.42 46.48 -51.30
CA LEU A 65 -7.42 45.64 -52.00
C LEU A 65 -8.87 46.02 -51.67
N GLY A 66 -9.12 47.01 -50.79
CA GLY A 66 -10.47 47.40 -50.36
C GLY A 66 -11.19 46.38 -49.46
N LEU A 67 -10.47 45.36 -48.97
CA LEU A 67 -11.00 44.27 -48.14
C LEU A 67 -10.71 44.46 -46.64
N TYR A 68 -10.18 45.62 -46.26
CA TYR A 68 -9.86 45.92 -44.86
C TYR A 68 -11.10 46.39 -44.10
N PHE A 69 -11.38 45.72 -42.99
CA PHE A 69 -12.45 46.06 -42.07
C PHE A 69 -11.82 46.63 -40.80
N SER A 70 -11.99 47.93 -40.56
CA SER A 70 -11.42 48.56 -39.38
C SER A 70 -12.31 48.30 -38.16
N PHE A 71 -11.75 47.63 -37.14
CA PHE A 71 -12.41 47.39 -35.86
C PHE A 71 -12.42 48.64 -34.93
N GLY A 72 -12.16 49.83 -35.47
CA GLY A 72 -12.08 51.09 -34.72
C GLY A 72 -10.65 51.55 -34.42
N PRO A 73 -10.45 52.78 -33.90
CA PRO A 73 -9.14 53.28 -33.51
C PRO A 73 -8.57 52.44 -32.36
N TRP A 74 -7.26 52.16 -32.43
CA TRP A 74 -6.55 51.40 -31.39
C TRP A 74 -6.67 52.13 -30.05
N MET A 75 -7.48 51.59 -29.14
CA MET A 75 -7.84 52.25 -27.88
C MET A 75 -6.64 52.50 -26.95
N TRP A 76 -5.53 51.77 -27.11
CA TRP A 76 -4.40 51.73 -26.16
C TRP A 76 -3.01 51.99 -26.76
N GLY A 77 -2.92 52.64 -27.93
CA GLY A 77 -1.61 53.00 -28.52
C GLY A 77 -0.76 51.80 -28.99
N LEU A 78 -1.36 50.62 -29.15
CA LEU A 78 -0.72 49.44 -29.72
C LEU A 78 -0.60 49.59 -31.25
N ASP A 79 0.59 49.34 -31.78
CA ASP A 79 0.80 49.15 -33.21
C ASP A 79 0.48 47.69 -33.61
N SER A 80 0.32 47.43 -34.92
CA SER A 80 0.02 46.09 -35.42
C SER A 80 1.03 45.04 -34.96
N SER A 81 2.31 45.41 -34.85
CA SER A 81 3.40 44.52 -34.41
C SER A 81 3.29 44.15 -32.93
N SER A 82 3.04 45.11 -32.04
CA SER A 82 2.84 44.85 -30.61
C SER A 82 1.57 44.04 -30.33
N ALA A 83 0.51 44.27 -31.11
CA ALA A 83 -0.73 43.51 -31.00
C ALA A 83 -0.54 42.03 -31.37
N VAL A 84 0.20 41.74 -32.45
CA VAL A 84 0.55 40.37 -32.83
C VAL A 84 1.38 39.68 -31.75
N TYR A 85 2.36 40.39 -31.18
CA TYR A 85 3.15 39.86 -30.06
C TYR A 85 2.28 39.49 -28.85
N LEU A 86 1.36 40.38 -28.44
CA LEU A 86 0.46 40.12 -27.31
C LEU A 86 -0.51 38.96 -27.56
N ILE A 87 -1.04 38.83 -28.77
CA ILE A 87 -1.89 37.69 -29.16
C ILE A 87 -1.11 36.39 -29.00
N LEU A 88 0.11 36.33 -29.54
CA LEU A 88 0.95 35.13 -29.46
C LEU A 88 1.36 34.82 -28.02
N LEU A 89 1.75 35.82 -27.23
CA LEU A 89 2.06 35.66 -25.81
C LEU A 89 0.87 35.11 -25.03
N THR A 90 -0.34 35.62 -25.29
CA THR A 90 -1.57 35.17 -24.64
C THR A 90 -1.87 33.70 -24.99
N VAL A 91 -1.73 33.32 -26.27
CA VAL A 91 -1.89 31.92 -26.70
C VAL A 91 -0.83 31.03 -26.05
N SER A 92 0.43 31.47 -25.97
CA SER A 92 1.50 30.72 -25.30
C SER A 92 1.19 30.48 -23.81
N ILE A 93 0.77 31.52 -23.08
CA ILE A 93 0.36 31.40 -21.66
C ILE A 93 -0.83 30.45 -21.52
N TYR A 94 -1.82 30.56 -22.41
CA TYR A 94 -2.98 29.67 -22.44
C TYR A 94 -2.59 28.19 -22.66
N LEU A 95 -1.71 27.91 -23.62
CA LEU A 95 -1.21 26.56 -23.89
C LEU A 95 -0.42 25.99 -22.72
N LEU A 96 0.45 26.80 -22.09
CA LEU A 96 1.19 26.39 -20.89
C LEU A 96 0.24 26.05 -19.73
N ALA A 97 -0.81 26.85 -19.51
CA ALA A 97 -1.83 26.56 -18.51
C ALA A 97 -2.58 25.26 -18.82
N ARG A 98 -2.89 25.00 -20.10
CA ARG A 98 -3.60 23.79 -20.54
C ARG A 98 -2.75 22.53 -20.39
N LEU A 99 -1.46 22.62 -20.64
CA LEU A 99 -0.50 21.52 -20.52
C LEU A 99 -0.27 21.07 -19.07
N LYS A 100 -0.41 21.99 -18.10
CA LYS A 100 -0.25 21.67 -16.67
C LYS A 100 -1.42 20.86 -16.11
N ASN A 101 -2.64 21.10 -16.59
CA ASN A 101 -3.85 20.50 -16.04
C ASN A 101 -4.67 19.79 -17.14
N PRO A 102 -4.15 18.71 -17.75
CA PRO A 102 -4.95 17.92 -18.65
C PRO A 102 -6.18 17.37 -17.93
N LYS A 103 -7.29 17.23 -18.65
CA LYS A 103 -8.55 16.73 -18.11
C LYS A 103 -9.01 15.58 -19.00
N LEU A 104 -9.08 14.38 -18.45
CA LEU A 104 -9.60 13.21 -19.13
C LEU A 104 -11.08 13.43 -19.46
N SER A 105 -11.44 13.22 -20.73
CA SER A 105 -12.79 13.21 -21.27
C SER A 105 -13.07 11.86 -21.93
N SER A 106 -14.33 11.43 -21.98
CA SER A 106 -14.71 10.13 -22.57
C SER A 106 -14.25 9.97 -24.03
N SER A 107 -14.13 11.06 -24.79
CA SER A 107 -13.63 11.03 -26.17
C SER A 107 -12.12 10.82 -26.31
N ARG A 108 -11.35 10.92 -25.22
CA ARG A 108 -9.88 10.88 -25.23
C ARG A 108 -9.30 9.66 -24.53
N THR A 109 -10.13 8.73 -24.08
CA THR A 109 -9.68 7.52 -23.36
C THR A 109 -8.81 6.65 -24.24
N LYS A 110 -9.05 6.59 -25.56
CA LYS A 110 -8.16 5.93 -26.52
C LYS A 110 -6.76 6.56 -26.56
N ILE A 111 -6.68 7.89 -26.67
CA ILE A 111 -5.40 8.62 -26.67
C ILE A 111 -4.68 8.43 -25.32
N PHE A 112 -5.45 8.39 -24.23
CA PHE A 112 -4.90 8.11 -22.90
C PHE A 112 -4.31 6.70 -22.82
N LEU A 113 -5.03 5.67 -23.29
CA LEU A 113 -4.53 4.29 -23.35
C LEU A 113 -3.25 4.20 -24.20
N GLU A 114 -3.25 4.76 -25.42
CA GLU A 114 -2.06 4.80 -26.28
C GLU A 114 -0.89 5.50 -25.57
N LEU A 115 -1.15 6.55 -24.79
CA LEU A 115 -0.11 7.26 -24.04
C LEU A 115 0.41 6.41 -22.86
N VAL A 116 -0.45 5.69 -22.16
CA VAL A 116 -0.07 4.74 -21.10
C VAL A 116 0.84 3.66 -21.67
N GLU A 117 0.43 3.03 -22.77
CA GLU A 117 1.21 1.99 -23.45
C GLU A 117 2.57 2.50 -23.92
N ASN A 118 2.60 3.65 -24.60
CA ASN A 118 3.85 4.22 -25.09
C ASN A 118 4.80 4.62 -23.94
N LEU A 119 4.28 5.22 -22.86
CA LEU A 119 5.10 5.58 -21.70
C LEU A 119 5.61 4.34 -20.97
N HIS A 120 4.79 3.30 -20.87
CA HIS A 120 5.19 2.01 -20.33
C HIS A 120 6.30 1.37 -21.19
N LEU A 121 6.09 1.22 -22.50
CA LEU A 121 7.07 0.64 -23.43
C LEU A 121 8.40 1.43 -23.45
N THR A 122 8.33 2.75 -23.34
CA THR A 122 9.54 3.62 -23.29
C THR A 122 10.14 3.75 -21.90
N LYS A 123 9.63 3.02 -20.90
CA LYS A 123 10.08 3.02 -19.49
C LYS A 123 10.08 4.40 -18.83
N LYS A 124 9.22 5.31 -19.28
CA LYS A 124 9.05 6.65 -18.73
C LYS A 124 8.05 6.65 -17.58
N TYR A 125 8.38 5.91 -16.53
CA TYR A 125 7.45 5.63 -15.43
C TYR A 125 7.09 6.88 -14.61
N ASP A 126 8.03 7.81 -14.40
CA ASP A 126 7.71 9.06 -13.69
C ASP A 126 6.72 9.94 -14.46
N ASP A 127 6.89 10.03 -15.79
CA ASP A 127 5.93 10.74 -16.65
C ASP A 127 4.55 10.07 -16.59
N LEU A 128 4.51 8.74 -16.53
CA LEU A 128 3.26 7.98 -16.41
C LEU A 128 2.59 8.21 -15.06
N ALA A 129 3.34 8.23 -13.95
CA ALA A 129 2.80 8.54 -12.62
C ALA A 129 2.20 9.94 -12.56
N GLN A 130 2.91 10.94 -13.10
CA GLN A 130 2.44 12.33 -13.17
C GLN A 130 1.20 12.49 -14.06
N LEU A 131 1.09 11.69 -15.12
CA LEU A 131 -0.08 11.65 -15.97
C LEU A 131 -1.27 11.00 -15.27
N LEU A 132 -1.06 9.87 -14.58
CA LEU A 132 -2.11 9.05 -13.98
C LEU A 132 -2.72 9.69 -12.74
N ALA A 133 -1.89 10.16 -11.80
CA ALA A 133 -2.33 10.66 -10.49
C ALA A 133 -3.50 11.67 -10.56
N PRO A 134 -3.46 12.74 -11.39
CA PRO A 134 -4.56 13.69 -11.47
C PRO A 134 -5.81 13.15 -12.20
N GLN A 135 -5.67 12.08 -13.00
CA GLN A 135 -6.77 11.55 -13.81
C GLN A 135 -7.49 10.38 -13.14
N LEU A 136 -6.91 9.76 -12.11
CA LEU A 136 -7.42 8.53 -11.52
C LEU A 136 -8.90 8.63 -11.13
N GLY A 137 -9.31 9.67 -10.39
CA GLY A 137 -10.71 9.87 -10.01
C GLY A 137 -11.67 10.02 -11.20
N ARG A 138 -11.23 10.64 -12.30
CA ARG A 138 -12.05 10.74 -13.52
C ARG A 138 -12.12 9.42 -14.26
N LEU A 139 -11.00 8.70 -14.32
CA LEU A 139 -10.91 7.39 -14.95
C LEU A 139 -11.92 6.43 -14.29
N LEU A 140 -11.98 6.41 -12.96
CA LEU A 140 -13.00 5.67 -12.21
C LEU A 140 -14.43 6.11 -12.51
N SER A 141 -14.67 7.41 -12.55
CA SER A 141 -16.02 7.93 -12.86
C SER A 141 -16.50 7.55 -14.26
N ILE A 142 -15.58 7.28 -15.20
CA ILE A 142 -15.91 6.79 -16.54
C ILE A 142 -16.22 5.29 -16.49
N ILE A 143 -15.44 4.52 -15.71
CA ILE A 143 -15.61 3.07 -15.51
C ILE A 143 -16.92 2.74 -14.78
N ASP A 144 -17.28 3.52 -13.76
CA ASP A 144 -18.41 3.26 -12.85
C ASP A 144 -19.76 3.81 -13.36
N LYS A 145 -19.81 4.53 -14.50
CA LYS A 145 -21.07 5.09 -15.01
C LYS A 145 -22.01 3.96 -15.48
N PRO A 146 -23.17 3.72 -14.83
CA PRO A 146 -24.15 2.80 -15.35
C PRO A 146 -24.81 3.42 -16.59
N ALA A 147 -25.00 2.62 -17.64
CA ALA A 147 -25.83 2.98 -18.79
C ALA A 147 -27.27 3.26 -18.34
N LYS A 148 -27.61 4.51 -18.00
CA LYS A 148 -28.98 4.92 -17.64
C LYS A 148 -29.88 4.71 -18.87
N ARG A 149 -30.68 3.64 -18.86
CA ARG A 149 -31.78 3.41 -19.81
C ARG A 149 -32.92 4.38 -19.49
N SER A 150 -33.04 5.48 -20.23
CA SER A 150 -34.24 6.33 -20.20
C SER A 150 -34.79 6.45 -21.62
N PHE A 151 -36.07 6.09 -21.78
CA PHE A 151 -36.76 5.76 -23.03
C PHE A 151 -36.82 6.86 -24.11
N LEU A 152 -36.24 8.04 -23.90
CA LEU A 152 -36.42 9.22 -24.77
C LEU A 152 -35.15 9.73 -25.49
N ASN A 153 -34.15 8.91 -25.81
CA ASN A 153 -33.02 9.39 -26.65
C ASN A 153 -32.42 8.37 -27.64
N LYS A 154 -33.20 7.46 -28.23
CA LYS A 154 -32.72 6.30 -29.04
C LYS A 154 -31.62 6.53 -30.10
N ILE A 155 -31.44 7.72 -30.68
CA ILE A 155 -30.40 7.96 -31.71
C ILE A 155 -29.13 8.58 -31.11
N ALA A 156 -29.25 9.62 -30.27
CA ALA A 156 -28.13 10.20 -29.55
C ALA A 156 -27.58 9.25 -28.47
N GLU A 157 -28.44 8.39 -27.92
CA GLU A 157 -28.11 7.37 -26.94
C GLU A 157 -27.39 6.19 -27.60
N LYS A 158 -27.71 5.81 -28.85
CA LYS A 158 -26.95 4.75 -29.55
C LYS A 158 -25.49 5.15 -29.82
N LEU A 159 -25.25 6.41 -30.20
CA LEU A 159 -23.91 6.99 -30.37
C LEU A 159 -23.21 7.35 -29.05
N ARG A 160 -23.96 7.75 -28.01
CA ARG A 160 -23.40 8.01 -26.66
C ARG A 160 -23.08 6.72 -25.90
N LEU A 161 -23.91 5.69 -26.01
CA LEU A 161 -23.71 4.37 -25.39
C LEU A 161 -22.49 3.69 -26.02
N THR A 162 -22.41 3.63 -27.36
CA THR A 162 -21.22 3.08 -28.03
C THR A 162 -19.93 3.84 -27.66
N ASN A 163 -19.97 5.17 -27.60
CA ASN A 163 -18.81 5.96 -27.15
C ASN A 163 -18.54 5.84 -25.64
N SER A 164 -19.55 5.65 -24.79
CA SER A 164 -19.33 5.47 -23.34
C SER A 164 -18.79 4.09 -23.02
N ASP A 165 -19.28 3.06 -23.73
CA ASP A 165 -18.88 1.67 -23.54
C ASP A 165 -17.44 1.48 -24.03
N THR A 166 -17.10 2.03 -25.20
CA THR A 166 -15.70 2.07 -25.68
C THR A 166 -14.80 2.94 -24.79
N ALA A 167 -15.32 4.03 -24.22
CA ALA A 167 -14.54 4.86 -23.31
C ALA A 167 -14.26 4.17 -21.98
N ALA A 168 -15.24 3.46 -21.44
CA ALA A 168 -15.10 2.63 -20.24
C ALA A 168 -14.11 1.50 -20.50
N GLU A 169 -14.17 0.86 -21.68
CA GLU A 169 -13.26 -0.23 -22.05
C GLU A 169 -11.80 0.25 -22.12
N HIS A 170 -11.49 1.29 -22.90
CA HIS A 170 -10.14 1.83 -22.95
C HIS A 170 -9.63 2.30 -21.57
N SER A 171 -10.54 2.80 -20.71
CA SER A 171 -10.18 3.23 -19.35
C SER A 171 -9.86 2.04 -18.44
N ARG A 172 -10.61 0.93 -18.56
CA ARG A 172 -10.36 -0.32 -17.85
C ARG A 172 -9.05 -0.94 -18.31
N GLU A 173 -8.84 -1.04 -19.63
CA GLU A 173 -7.62 -1.57 -20.23
C GLU A 173 -6.39 -0.77 -19.80
N ALA A 174 -6.47 0.57 -19.83
CA ALA A 174 -5.36 1.40 -19.37
C ALA A 174 -5.02 1.14 -17.89
N LEU A 175 -6.05 0.96 -17.06
CA LEU A 175 -5.86 0.68 -15.64
C LEU A 175 -5.28 -0.72 -15.41
N ILE A 176 -5.76 -1.74 -16.12
CA ILE A 176 -5.23 -3.11 -16.12
C ILE A 176 -3.76 -3.10 -16.52
N ASN A 177 -3.39 -2.43 -17.63
CA ASN A 177 -2.01 -2.32 -18.08
C ASN A 177 -1.09 -1.70 -17.03
N ILE A 178 -1.61 -0.80 -16.19
CA ILE A 178 -0.87 -0.18 -15.09
C ILE A 178 -0.74 -1.14 -13.90
N VAL A 179 -1.84 -1.72 -13.42
CA VAL A 179 -1.86 -2.52 -12.19
C VAL A 179 -1.30 -3.93 -12.39
N SER A 180 -1.30 -4.43 -13.62
CA SER A 180 -0.78 -5.77 -13.96
C SER A 180 0.71 -5.77 -14.31
N SER A 181 1.37 -4.61 -14.43
CA SER A 181 2.81 -4.53 -14.71
C SER A 181 3.65 -4.60 -13.42
N PRO A 182 4.45 -5.65 -13.21
CA PRO A 182 5.32 -5.76 -12.04
C PRO A 182 6.42 -4.69 -12.02
N GLU A 183 7.02 -4.37 -13.17
CA GLU A 183 8.08 -3.37 -13.27
C GLU A 183 7.56 -1.97 -12.92
N LEU A 184 6.37 -1.64 -13.42
CA LEU A 184 5.74 -0.35 -13.13
C LEU A 184 5.34 -0.26 -11.66
N THR A 185 4.74 -1.34 -11.12
CA THR A 185 4.38 -1.43 -9.71
C THR A 185 5.61 -1.24 -8.82
N ASN A 186 6.73 -1.86 -9.17
CA ASN A 186 7.97 -1.72 -8.43
C ASN A 186 8.50 -0.29 -8.43
N HIS A 187 8.50 0.37 -9.60
CA HIS A 187 8.90 1.78 -9.68
C HIS A 187 7.97 2.68 -8.87
N PHE A 188 6.64 2.50 -9.01
CA PHE A 188 5.66 3.31 -8.29
C PHE A 188 5.72 3.10 -6.78
N ALA A 189 5.94 1.87 -6.31
CA ALA A 189 6.06 1.56 -4.89
C ALA A 189 7.18 2.36 -4.21
N LEU A 190 8.30 2.55 -4.91
CA LEU A 190 9.47 3.23 -4.37
C LEU A 190 9.45 4.75 -4.60
N ALA A 191 9.04 5.20 -5.78
CA ALA A 191 9.09 6.62 -6.16
C ALA A 191 7.78 7.38 -5.88
N HIS A 192 6.62 6.72 -6.01
CA HIS A 192 5.29 7.33 -5.92
C HIS A 192 4.33 6.53 -5.01
N PRO A 193 4.72 6.16 -3.78
CA PRO A 193 3.94 5.24 -2.94
C PRO A 193 2.49 5.71 -2.71
N SER A 194 2.27 7.02 -2.64
CA SER A 194 0.93 7.60 -2.48
C SER A 194 -0.02 7.30 -3.63
N LEU A 195 0.50 7.22 -4.85
CA LEU A 195 -0.29 6.82 -6.02
C LEU A 195 -0.70 5.35 -5.91
N CYS A 196 0.20 4.47 -5.45
CA CYS A 196 -0.12 3.06 -5.20
C CYS A 196 -1.23 2.91 -4.17
N LEU A 197 -1.20 3.68 -3.07
CA LEU A 197 -2.27 3.64 -2.06
C LEU A 197 -3.64 3.98 -2.67
N GLU A 198 -3.71 4.97 -3.57
CA GLU A 198 -4.96 5.26 -4.28
C GLU A 198 -5.37 4.15 -5.26
N LEU A 199 -4.41 3.49 -5.91
CA LEU A 199 -4.67 2.34 -6.79
C LEU A 199 -5.22 1.13 -6.01
N ILE A 200 -4.68 0.85 -4.82
CA ILE A 200 -5.12 -0.27 -3.96
C ILE A 200 -6.57 -0.12 -3.50
N LYS A 201 -7.04 1.11 -3.25
CA LYS A 201 -8.46 1.36 -2.94
C LYS A 201 -9.41 0.89 -4.05
N ILE A 202 -8.91 0.76 -5.27
CA ILE A 202 -9.67 0.46 -6.48
C ILE A 202 -9.44 -0.98 -6.94
N GLU A 203 -8.31 -1.57 -6.59
CA GLU A 203 -7.87 -2.91 -6.99
C GLU A 203 -8.93 -4.01 -6.81
N SER A 204 -9.71 -3.96 -5.72
CA SER A 204 -10.80 -4.92 -5.48
C SER A 204 -11.83 -4.97 -6.62
N LYS A 205 -11.95 -3.90 -7.41
CA LYS A 205 -12.80 -3.82 -8.61
C LYS A 205 -12.17 -4.43 -9.86
N ILE A 206 -10.84 -4.61 -9.89
CA ILE A 206 -10.05 -4.93 -11.09
C ILE A 206 -9.41 -6.33 -11.00
N ARG A 207 -9.35 -6.93 -9.80
CA ARG A 207 -8.79 -8.27 -9.56
C ARG A 207 -7.35 -8.41 -10.07
N SER A 208 -6.46 -7.53 -9.61
CA SER A 208 -5.02 -7.57 -9.90
C SER A 208 -4.22 -8.11 -8.72
N ASP A 209 -2.96 -8.51 -8.97
CA ASP A 209 -1.95 -8.83 -7.94
C ASP A 209 -1.13 -7.58 -7.53
N PHE A 210 -1.74 -6.39 -7.60
CA PHE A 210 -1.03 -5.11 -7.48
C PHE A 210 -0.58 -4.86 -6.05
N SER A 211 -1.47 -5.06 -5.08
CA SER A 211 -1.22 -5.04 -3.63
C SER A 211 -0.07 -5.98 -3.24
N TYR A 212 -0.12 -7.24 -3.70
CA TYR A 212 0.96 -8.22 -3.53
C TYR A 212 2.30 -7.69 -4.06
N ASN A 213 2.34 -7.24 -5.31
CA ASN A 213 3.56 -6.73 -5.95
C ASN A 213 4.07 -5.44 -5.27
N PHE A 214 3.17 -4.55 -4.87
CA PHE A 214 3.50 -3.34 -4.11
C PHE A 214 4.16 -3.69 -2.78
N MET A 215 3.57 -4.61 -2.01
CA MET A 215 4.12 -5.08 -0.75
C MET A 215 5.47 -5.76 -0.94
N ASN A 216 5.61 -6.60 -1.97
CA ASN A 216 6.86 -7.25 -2.35
C ASN A 216 7.97 -6.22 -2.64
N SER A 217 7.68 -5.18 -3.42
CA SER A 217 8.62 -4.11 -3.74
C SER A 217 9.06 -3.32 -2.51
N LEU A 218 8.13 -3.02 -1.60
CA LEU A 218 8.44 -2.34 -0.35
C LEU A 218 9.36 -3.19 0.54
N LEU A 219 9.05 -4.49 0.70
CA LEU A 219 9.83 -5.41 1.54
C LEU A 219 11.20 -5.75 0.93
N SER A 220 11.31 -5.79 -0.40
CA SER A 220 12.57 -6.08 -1.10
C SER A 220 13.60 -4.95 -1.02
N SER A 221 13.16 -3.72 -0.72
CA SER A 221 14.03 -2.54 -0.70
C SER A 221 14.16 -1.97 0.71
N PRO A 222 15.30 -2.18 1.41
CA PRO A 222 15.53 -1.65 2.77
C PRO A 222 15.49 -0.12 2.87
N SER A 223 15.59 0.59 1.75
CA SER A 223 15.45 2.05 1.66
C SER A 223 14.03 2.51 1.37
N SER A 224 13.07 1.58 1.23
CA SER A 224 11.68 1.93 0.99
C SER A 224 11.09 2.73 2.14
N ARG A 225 10.06 3.52 1.83
CA ARG A 225 9.36 4.34 2.82
C ARG A 225 8.79 3.50 3.96
N LEU A 226 8.42 2.24 3.70
CA LEU A 226 7.91 1.31 4.71
C LEU A 226 8.91 1.10 5.85
N TYR A 227 10.18 0.80 5.54
CA TYR A 227 11.20 0.59 6.57
C TYR A 227 11.47 1.86 7.39
N VAL A 228 11.40 3.03 6.75
CA VAL A 228 11.53 4.32 7.45
C VAL A 228 10.36 4.54 8.40
N GLU A 229 9.13 4.26 7.97
CA GLU A 229 7.94 4.39 8.81
C GLU A 229 7.98 3.40 9.98
N LEU A 230 8.29 2.12 9.75
CA LEU A 230 8.40 1.11 10.80
C LEU A 230 9.50 1.42 11.82
N LYS A 231 10.70 1.79 11.36
CA LYS A 231 11.82 2.12 12.26
C LYS A 231 11.50 3.31 13.18
N ASN A 232 10.77 4.30 12.67
CA ASN A 232 10.41 5.49 13.43
C ASN A 232 9.12 5.29 14.25
N ASN A 233 8.41 4.18 14.06
CA ASN A 233 7.17 3.89 14.76
C ASN A 233 7.42 3.15 16.08
N LEU A 234 8.10 3.81 17.02
CA LEU A 234 8.43 3.22 18.33
C LEU A 234 7.53 3.76 19.46
N ASN A 235 6.72 4.78 19.18
CA ASN A 235 5.85 5.39 20.18
C ASN A 235 4.65 4.48 20.45
N THR A 236 4.42 4.19 21.72
CA THR A 236 3.30 3.38 22.18
C THR A 236 2.23 4.21 22.89
N ARG A 237 1.00 3.72 22.84
CA ARG A 237 -0.12 4.11 23.69
C ARG A 237 -0.22 3.12 24.85
N ARG A 238 -1.35 3.16 25.56
CA ARG A 238 -1.66 2.22 26.65
C ARG A 238 -1.55 0.76 26.16
N GLY A 239 -0.95 -0.10 26.99
CA GLY A 239 -0.77 -1.52 26.68
C GLY A 239 0.19 -1.78 25.52
N HIS A 240 1.27 -1.01 25.37
CA HIS A 240 2.23 -1.18 24.27
C HIS A 240 1.67 -1.05 22.83
N ARG A 241 0.39 -0.67 22.65
CA ARG A 241 -0.22 -0.44 21.33
C ARG A 241 0.58 0.61 20.57
N LEU A 242 1.15 0.24 19.42
CA LEU A 242 1.91 1.18 18.60
C LEU A 242 1.01 2.30 18.05
N LEU A 243 1.46 3.54 18.16
CA LEU A 243 0.79 4.68 17.55
C LEU A 243 0.87 4.57 16.01
N ILE A 244 -0.14 5.03 15.29
CA ILE A 244 -0.13 5.05 13.82
C ILE A 244 -0.41 6.47 13.33
N PRO A 245 0.61 7.37 13.36
CA PRO A 245 0.41 8.76 12.97
C PRO A 245 0.08 8.88 11.48
N GLU A 246 -0.73 9.87 11.08
CA GLU A 246 -1.08 10.12 9.68
C GLU A 246 0.14 10.38 8.78
N SER A 247 1.25 10.83 9.37
CA SER A 247 2.53 11.03 8.67
C SER A 247 3.16 9.72 8.18
N ASN A 248 2.84 8.59 8.82
CA ASN A 248 3.22 7.25 8.37
C ASN A 248 2.19 6.78 7.36
N ARG A 249 2.27 7.30 6.14
CA ARG A 249 1.19 7.18 5.15
C ARG A 249 0.88 5.74 4.77
N ILE A 250 1.89 4.87 4.73
CA ILE A 250 1.70 3.45 4.37
C ILE A 250 1.06 2.72 5.55
N LEU A 251 1.66 2.81 6.75
CA LEU A 251 1.14 2.14 7.94
C LEU A 251 -0.26 2.63 8.31
N HIS A 252 -0.48 3.93 8.24
CA HIS A 252 -1.78 4.55 8.52
C HIS A 252 -2.83 4.10 7.51
N PHE A 253 -2.50 4.06 6.22
CA PHE A 253 -3.44 3.64 5.20
C PHE A 253 -3.95 2.20 5.41
N PHE A 254 -3.05 1.25 5.71
CA PHE A 254 -3.46 -0.15 5.87
C PHE A 254 -4.00 -0.47 7.26
N PHE A 255 -3.40 0.10 8.31
CA PHE A 255 -3.58 -0.43 9.66
C PHE A 255 -4.30 0.49 10.62
N SER A 256 -4.64 1.74 10.25
CA SER A 256 -5.45 2.61 11.13
C SER A 256 -6.92 2.17 11.22
N ASN A 257 -7.38 1.30 10.32
CA ASN A 257 -8.75 0.80 10.28
C ASN A 257 -8.73 -0.72 10.02
N ALA A 258 -9.05 -1.51 11.04
CA ALA A 258 -9.00 -2.97 10.95
C ALA A 258 -10.00 -3.54 9.93
N LYS A 259 -11.17 -2.90 9.77
CA LYS A 259 -12.15 -3.29 8.75
C LYS A 259 -11.62 -3.08 7.34
N PHE A 260 -10.83 -2.03 7.12
CA PHE A 260 -10.20 -1.79 5.83
C PHE A 260 -9.10 -2.84 5.55
N ALA A 261 -8.29 -3.19 6.56
CA ALA A 261 -7.29 -4.25 6.44
C ALA A 261 -7.94 -5.60 6.08
N ASP A 262 -9.07 -5.92 6.70
CA ASP A 262 -9.88 -7.10 6.41
C ASP A 262 -10.44 -7.08 4.97
N GLN A 263 -11.10 -5.99 4.58
CA GLN A 263 -11.66 -5.84 3.22
C GLN A 263 -10.62 -5.88 2.10
N THR A 264 -9.40 -5.39 2.37
CA THR A 264 -8.30 -5.42 1.41
C THR A 264 -7.48 -6.71 1.47
N GLN A 265 -7.70 -7.55 2.49
CA GLN A 265 -6.96 -8.78 2.75
C GLN A 265 -5.43 -8.59 2.76
N ILE A 266 -4.94 -7.41 3.14
CA ILE A 266 -3.51 -7.06 3.08
C ILE A 266 -2.61 -8.02 3.89
N TYR A 267 -3.18 -8.65 4.93
CA TYR A 267 -2.51 -9.70 5.70
C TYR A 267 -2.04 -10.87 4.82
N GLN A 268 -2.78 -11.20 3.75
CA GLN A 268 -2.47 -12.28 2.83
C GLN A 268 -1.26 -11.92 1.99
N ASP A 269 -1.21 -10.68 1.49
CA ASP A 269 -0.07 -10.21 0.69
C ASP A 269 1.21 -10.12 1.51
N ILE A 270 1.12 -9.62 2.75
CA ILE A 270 2.25 -9.59 3.68
C ILE A 270 2.69 -11.03 3.98
N GLY A 271 1.74 -11.89 4.34
CA GLY A 271 2.00 -13.27 4.71
C GLY A 271 2.64 -14.09 3.59
N ASN A 272 2.11 -13.99 2.37
CA ASN A 272 2.64 -14.69 1.19
C ASN A 272 4.04 -14.20 0.82
N ASN A 273 4.30 -12.89 0.93
CA ASN A 273 5.65 -12.33 0.73
C ASN A 273 6.67 -12.86 1.74
N LEU A 274 6.24 -13.07 2.99
CA LEU A 274 7.07 -13.66 4.04
C LEU A 274 7.28 -15.16 3.82
N PHE A 275 6.26 -15.90 3.39
CA PHE A 275 6.39 -17.31 3.01
C PHE A 275 7.41 -17.50 1.91
N TRP A 276 7.27 -16.77 0.81
CA TRP A 276 8.23 -16.86 -0.30
C TRP A 276 9.67 -16.59 0.17
N ARG A 277 9.89 -15.60 1.03
CA ARG A 277 11.23 -15.29 1.58
C ARG A 277 11.77 -16.37 2.52
N LEU A 278 10.90 -16.99 3.31
CA LEU A 278 11.28 -18.06 4.21
C LEU A 278 11.43 -19.39 3.48
N ASP A 279 10.79 -19.59 2.33
CA ASP A 279 10.87 -20.85 1.59
C ASP A 279 11.96 -20.82 0.48
N GLU A 280 12.12 -19.68 -0.21
CA GLU A 280 12.87 -19.59 -1.47
C GLU A 280 14.08 -18.62 -1.45
N ASP A 281 14.15 -17.64 -0.53
CA ASP A 281 15.28 -16.68 -0.48
C ASP A 281 16.48 -17.25 0.31
N GLU A 282 17.27 -18.09 -0.35
CA GLU A 282 18.44 -18.75 0.24
C GLU A 282 19.46 -17.77 0.85
N SER A 283 19.62 -16.60 0.22
CA SER A 283 20.57 -15.57 0.68
C SER A 283 20.10 -14.99 2.01
N LEU A 284 18.82 -14.64 2.12
CA LEU A 284 18.22 -14.19 3.36
C LEU A 284 18.29 -15.26 4.44
N ILE A 285 17.91 -16.50 4.13
CA ILE A 285 17.95 -17.64 5.07
C ILE A 285 19.35 -17.83 5.63
N LYS A 286 20.37 -17.85 4.75
CA LYS A 286 21.78 -17.96 5.16
C LYS A 286 22.20 -16.79 6.05
N ASN A 287 21.76 -15.57 5.76
CA ASN A 287 22.07 -14.40 6.58
C ASN A 287 21.38 -14.45 7.95
N LEU A 288 20.17 -15.01 8.05
CA LEU A 288 19.42 -15.13 9.31
C LEU A 288 19.92 -16.25 10.23
N ASN A 289 20.77 -17.16 9.73
CA ASN A 289 21.49 -18.15 10.54
C ASN A 289 22.88 -17.70 11.02
N LYS A 290 23.38 -16.55 10.56
CA LYS A 290 24.65 -16.00 11.06
C LYS A 290 24.54 -15.62 12.55
N PRO A 291 25.67 -15.51 13.27
CA PRO A 291 25.67 -14.96 14.63
C PRO A 291 24.92 -13.64 14.70
N LEU A 292 24.17 -13.41 15.79
CA LEU A 292 23.27 -12.26 15.95
C LEU A 292 23.91 -10.91 15.60
N GLY A 293 25.14 -10.67 16.09
CA GLY A 293 25.85 -9.40 15.88
C GLY A 293 24.97 -8.19 16.23
N SER A 294 24.95 -7.18 15.36
CA SER A 294 24.14 -5.95 15.51
C SER A 294 22.69 -6.10 15.04
N TYR A 295 22.17 -7.32 14.88
CA TYR A 295 20.84 -7.54 14.34
C TYR A 295 19.73 -6.92 15.20
N ASN A 296 19.76 -7.16 16.52
CA ASN A 296 18.73 -6.65 17.44
C ASN A 296 18.68 -5.11 17.48
N GLU A 297 19.81 -4.43 17.24
CA GLU A 297 19.89 -2.98 17.36
C GLU A 297 19.68 -2.25 16.04
N VAL A 298 20.21 -2.81 14.93
CA VAL A 298 20.28 -2.11 13.64
C VAL A 298 19.67 -2.92 12.51
N SER A 299 20.14 -4.17 12.30
CA SER A 299 19.82 -4.89 11.07
C SER A 299 18.38 -5.41 11.01
N LYS A 300 17.70 -5.57 12.16
CA LYS A 300 16.27 -5.93 12.18
C LYS A 300 15.40 -4.92 11.43
N TYR A 301 15.74 -3.63 11.49
CA TYR A 301 15.03 -2.56 10.77
C TYR A 301 15.31 -2.53 9.26
N LYS A 302 16.06 -3.50 8.74
CA LYS A 302 16.25 -3.75 7.31
C LYS A 302 15.84 -5.18 6.94
N CYS A 303 15.33 -5.95 7.89
CA CYS A 303 14.95 -7.34 7.68
C CYS A 303 13.48 -7.41 7.23
N PRO A 304 13.19 -8.03 6.08
CA PRO A 304 11.81 -8.14 5.59
C PRO A 304 10.94 -9.01 6.50
N ILE A 305 11.51 -10.07 7.10
CA ILE A 305 10.76 -10.93 8.03
C ILE A 305 10.35 -10.16 9.28
N TYR A 306 11.30 -9.46 9.92
CA TYR A 306 11.00 -8.62 11.08
C TYR A 306 9.95 -7.54 10.74
N SER A 307 10.08 -6.90 9.58
CA SER A 307 9.17 -5.84 9.15
C SER A 307 7.76 -6.36 8.88
N GLY A 308 7.63 -7.52 8.21
CA GLY A 308 6.34 -8.18 8.03
C GLY A 308 5.68 -8.59 9.34
N VAL A 309 6.46 -9.18 10.25
CA VAL A 309 6.00 -9.52 11.61
C VAL A 309 5.51 -8.28 12.37
N THR A 310 6.25 -7.17 12.28
CA THR A 310 5.86 -5.89 12.90
C THR A 310 4.60 -5.28 12.27
N MET A 311 4.39 -5.45 10.95
CA MET A 311 3.15 -5.02 10.31
C MET A 311 1.94 -5.81 10.83
N PHE A 312 2.07 -7.12 11.02
CA PHE A 312 1.05 -7.93 11.71
C PHE A 312 0.83 -7.46 13.15
N GLU A 313 1.90 -7.17 13.90
CA GLU A 313 1.82 -6.62 15.27
C GLU A 313 0.91 -5.40 15.32
N ILE A 314 1.20 -4.39 14.47
CA ILE A 314 0.42 -3.15 14.38
C ILE A 314 -1.04 -3.43 13.99
N MET A 315 -1.25 -4.23 12.94
CA MET A 315 -2.57 -4.53 12.38
C MET A 315 -3.47 -5.26 13.39
N VAL A 316 -2.95 -6.30 14.03
CA VAL A 316 -3.71 -7.11 15.00
C VAL A 316 -3.96 -6.32 16.29
N HIS A 317 -3.01 -5.49 16.74
CA HIS A 317 -3.26 -4.56 17.84
C HIS A 317 -4.42 -3.62 17.54
N GLU A 318 -4.45 -3.03 16.35
CA GLU A 318 -5.54 -2.14 15.98
C GLU A 318 -6.88 -2.89 15.89
N GLY A 319 -6.87 -4.12 15.37
CA GLY A 319 -8.03 -5.02 15.37
C GLY A 319 -8.61 -5.25 16.77
N ILE A 320 -7.75 -5.53 17.76
CA ILE A 320 -8.17 -5.74 19.16
C ILE A 320 -8.85 -4.50 19.72
N HIS A 321 -8.22 -3.33 19.57
CA HIS A 321 -8.73 -2.08 20.14
C HIS A 321 -10.01 -1.58 19.45
N GLN A 322 -10.19 -1.86 18.16
CA GLN A 322 -11.42 -1.53 17.43
C GLN A 322 -12.55 -2.56 17.63
N GLY A 323 -12.31 -3.61 18.42
CA GLY A 323 -13.26 -4.70 18.66
C GLY A 323 -13.59 -5.48 17.39
N HIS A 324 -12.62 -5.62 16.47
CA HIS A 324 -12.82 -6.36 15.23
C HIS A 324 -13.07 -7.85 15.52
N GLN A 325 -13.90 -8.47 14.68
CA GLN A 325 -14.49 -9.79 14.92
C GLN A 325 -14.06 -10.81 13.85
N ASP A 326 -12.93 -10.54 13.18
CA ASP A 326 -12.11 -11.47 12.41
C ASP A 326 -10.71 -11.44 13.03
N HIS A 327 -9.95 -12.52 12.92
CA HIS A 327 -8.64 -12.63 13.54
C HIS A 327 -7.50 -12.04 12.69
N LEU A 328 -7.82 -11.38 11.56
CA LEU A 328 -6.86 -10.71 10.66
C LEU A 328 -5.71 -11.63 10.25
N TRP A 329 -6.05 -12.92 10.11
CA TRP A 329 -5.11 -14.01 9.87
C TRP A 329 -3.85 -14.03 10.76
N LEU A 330 -3.98 -13.67 12.05
CA LEU A 330 -2.86 -13.76 13.01
C LEU A 330 -2.17 -15.14 13.05
N HIS A 331 -2.89 -16.20 12.66
CA HIS A 331 -2.37 -17.57 12.55
C HIS A 331 -1.24 -17.74 11.52
N TYR A 332 -0.98 -16.75 10.64
CA TYR A 332 0.25 -16.70 9.84
C TYR A 332 1.52 -16.85 10.70
N TYR A 333 1.51 -16.39 11.95
CA TYR A 333 2.63 -16.54 12.88
C TYR A 333 2.98 -18.01 13.13
N GLU A 334 2.00 -18.90 13.16
CA GLU A 334 2.25 -20.35 13.31
C GLU A 334 3.04 -20.90 12.14
N HIS A 335 2.72 -20.43 10.93
CA HIS A 335 3.39 -20.82 9.70
C HIS A 335 4.76 -20.17 9.55
N PHE A 336 4.96 -18.95 10.06
CA PHE A 336 6.27 -18.32 10.14
C PHE A 336 7.17 -19.06 11.11
N ALA A 337 6.67 -19.41 12.31
CA ALA A 337 7.41 -20.18 13.29
C ALA A 337 7.85 -21.53 12.72
N ASP A 338 6.96 -22.24 12.02
CA ASP A 338 7.26 -23.52 11.38
C ASP A 338 8.40 -23.41 10.35
N ARG A 339 8.36 -22.40 9.48
CA ARG A 339 9.41 -22.16 8.48
C ARG A 339 10.72 -21.71 9.09
N ILE A 340 10.68 -20.87 10.13
CA ILE A 340 11.87 -20.50 10.89
C ILE A 340 12.50 -21.75 11.51
N LEU A 341 11.73 -22.63 12.14
CA LEU A 341 12.23 -23.90 12.70
C LEU A 341 12.80 -24.82 11.61
N LYS A 342 12.14 -24.89 10.45
CA LYS A 342 12.62 -25.68 9.30
C LYS A 342 13.98 -25.21 8.81
N ASN A 343 14.20 -23.90 8.71
CA ASN A 343 15.40 -23.32 8.11
C ASN A 343 16.51 -22.94 9.09
N MET A 344 16.20 -22.82 10.37
CA MET A 344 17.22 -22.50 11.37
C MET A 344 18.21 -23.65 11.55
N ASP A 345 19.46 -23.29 11.82
CA ASP A 345 20.47 -24.24 12.25
C ASP A 345 20.21 -24.68 13.70
N LYS A 346 20.74 -25.86 14.05
CA LYS A 346 20.63 -26.38 15.41
C LYS A 346 21.42 -25.50 16.38
N GLN A 347 20.76 -25.07 17.44
CA GLN A 347 21.39 -24.28 18.51
C GLN A 347 22.39 -25.13 19.30
N THR A 348 23.45 -24.47 19.76
CA THR A 348 24.41 -25.05 20.70
C THR A 348 24.09 -24.55 22.11
N ASN A 349 24.40 -25.36 23.12
CA ASN A 349 24.22 -24.95 24.52
C ASN A 349 25.36 -24.03 25.03
N GLU A 350 26.29 -23.65 24.16
CA GLU A 350 27.52 -22.91 24.52
C GLU A 350 27.33 -21.39 24.44
N HIS A 351 26.27 -20.91 23.80
CA HIS A 351 26.02 -19.48 23.66
C HIS A 351 25.49 -18.86 24.97
N ILE A 352 26.18 -17.81 25.43
CA ILE A 352 25.86 -17.11 26.70
C ILE A 352 24.91 -15.92 26.47
N GLY A 353 24.76 -15.45 25.23
CA GLY A 353 23.89 -14.33 24.88
C GLY A 353 22.40 -14.68 24.86
N GLU A 354 21.55 -13.64 24.83
CA GLU A 354 20.08 -13.83 24.85
C GLU A 354 19.55 -14.48 23.56
N TRP A 355 20.20 -14.24 22.41
CA TRP A 355 19.87 -14.88 21.15
C TRP A 355 21.12 -15.18 20.32
N ASP A 356 21.24 -16.43 19.89
CA ASP A 356 22.35 -16.92 19.07
C ASP A 356 22.36 -16.31 17.65
N THR A 357 21.20 -16.26 17.00
CA THR A 357 21.03 -15.88 15.59
C THR A 357 19.80 -14.98 15.37
N PRO A 358 19.72 -14.27 14.24
CA PRO A 358 18.50 -13.57 13.86
C PRO A 358 17.25 -14.47 13.79
N PHE A 359 17.35 -15.72 13.33
CA PHE A 359 16.21 -16.64 13.37
C PHE A 359 15.77 -16.97 14.80
N HIS A 360 16.71 -17.16 15.71
CA HIS A 360 16.39 -17.33 17.13
C HIS A 360 15.67 -16.09 17.68
N TYR A 361 16.16 -14.89 17.38
CA TYR A 361 15.51 -13.63 17.75
C TYR A 361 14.08 -13.55 17.21
N LEU A 362 13.90 -13.80 15.91
CA LEU A 362 12.60 -13.73 15.24
C LEU A 362 11.60 -14.72 15.84
N LEU A 363 12.01 -15.97 16.08
CA LEU A 363 11.16 -16.97 16.72
C LEU A 363 10.68 -16.50 18.10
N CYS A 364 11.58 -16.05 18.96
CA CYS A 364 11.21 -15.53 20.27
C CYS A 364 10.33 -14.27 20.17
N HIS A 365 10.56 -13.42 19.17
CA HIS A 365 9.76 -12.24 18.91
C HIS A 365 8.31 -12.59 18.51
N LEU A 366 8.09 -13.64 17.71
CA LEU A 366 6.74 -14.14 17.39
C LEU A 366 5.96 -14.50 18.67
N PHE A 367 6.58 -15.21 19.61
CA PHE A 367 5.96 -15.52 20.90
C PHE A 367 5.69 -14.27 21.73
N LYS A 368 6.63 -13.34 21.77
CA LYS A 368 6.47 -12.08 22.52
C LYS A 368 5.24 -11.31 22.03
N VAL A 369 5.12 -11.12 20.71
CA VAL A 369 4.00 -10.40 20.11
C VAL A 369 2.68 -11.15 20.34
N ALA A 370 2.65 -12.47 20.16
CA ALA A 370 1.45 -13.26 20.45
C ALA A 370 1.05 -13.21 21.93
N THR A 371 2.00 -13.22 22.88
CA THR A 371 1.64 -13.01 24.30
C THR A 371 1.08 -11.62 24.57
N ASP A 372 1.60 -10.59 23.90
CA ASP A 372 1.10 -9.22 24.03
C ASP A 372 -0.33 -9.11 23.47
N TRP A 373 -0.62 -9.71 22.30
CA TRP A 373 -1.98 -9.78 21.74
C TRP A 373 -2.99 -10.49 22.66
N ALA A 374 -2.58 -11.58 23.32
CA ALA A 374 -3.43 -12.27 24.29
C ALA A 374 -3.80 -11.36 25.48
N GLU A 375 -2.86 -10.54 25.95
CA GLU A 375 -3.05 -9.62 27.08
C GLU A 375 -3.74 -8.30 26.69
N GLN A 376 -3.75 -7.98 25.40
CA GLN A 376 -4.05 -6.62 24.95
C GLN A 376 -5.47 -6.14 25.22
N SER A 377 -6.42 -7.08 25.31
CA SER A 377 -7.81 -6.79 25.64
C SER A 377 -7.99 -6.10 27.00
N ALA A 378 -7.01 -6.21 27.91
CA ALA A 378 -6.98 -5.48 29.18
C ALA A 378 -6.95 -3.95 29.03
N TYR A 379 -6.54 -3.46 27.86
CA TYR A 379 -6.25 -2.05 27.61
C TYR A 379 -7.20 -1.39 26.60
N ILE A 380 -8.26 -2.08 26.19
CA ILE A 380 -9.26 -1.55 25.25
C ILE A 380 -9.96 -0.33 25.86
N ASP A 381 -10.03 0.77 25.11
CA ASP A 381 -10.93 1.88 25.38
C ASP A 381 -12.24 1.64 24.64
N GLU A 382 -13.38 1.61 25.35
CA GLU A 382 -14.69 1.37 24.76
C GLU A 382 -15.06 2.40 23.68
N LYS A 383 -14.45 3.59 23.71
CA LYS A 383 -14.64 4.63 22.69
C LYS A 383 -14.03 4.28 21.34
N ASP A 384 -12.99 3.45 21.33
CA ASP A 384 -12.30 3.02 20.11
C ASP A 384 -13.05 1.88 19.40
N ILE A 385 -13.99 1.23 20.09
CA ILE A 385 -14.83 0.17 19.51
C ILE A 385 -15.83 0.78 18.54
N SER A 386 -15.78 0.34 17.28
CA SER A 386 -16.72 0.81 16.26
C SER A 386 -18.17 0.44 16.61
N GLN A 387 -19.08 1.42 16.57
CA GLN A 387 -20.52 1.19 16.79
C GLN A 387 -21.13 0.20 15.78
N GLU A 388 -20.53 0.07 14.58
CA GLU A 388 -20.97 -0.94 13.60
C GLU A 388 -20.70 -2.37 14.09
N ASN A 389 -19.60 -2.57 14.82
CA ASN A 389 -19.20 -3.90 15.32
C ASN A 389 -20.11 -4.38 16.46
N THR A 390 -20.68 -3.44 17.25
CA THR A 390 -21.55 -3.76 18.39
C THR A 390 -23.03 -3.88 18.02
N LYS A 391 -23.50 -3.20 16.96
CA LYS A 391 -24.93 -3.18 16.58
C LYS A 391 -25.41 -4.39 15.77
N ASN A 392 -24.52 -5.05 15.02
CA ASN A 392 -24.91 -6.04 13.99
C ASN A 392 -24.48 -7.49 14.28
N LYS A 393 -23.82 -7.78 15.42
CA LYS A 393 -23.40 -9.14 15.77
C LYS A 393 -24.07 -9.60 17.07
N VAL A 394 -24.97 -10.57 16.95
CA VAL A 394 -25.62 -11.29 18.09
C VAL A 394 -24.58 -11.92 19.03
N HIS A 395 -23.32 -12.06 18.58
CA HIS A 395 -22.19 -12.65 19.32
C HIS A 395 -20.94 -11.76 19.29
N PHE A 396 -21.06 -10.46 19.57
CA PHE A 396 -19.88 -9.62 19.75
C PHE A 396 -19.05 -10.09 20.96
N ASP A 397 -17.79 -10.45 20.72
CA ASP A 397 -16.83 -10.81 21.76
C ASP A 397 -15.64 -9.85 21.73
N LYS A 398 -15.54 -8.98 22.74
CA LYS A 398 -14.41 -8.03 22.88
C LYS A 398 -13.06 -8.73 23.07
N HIS A 399 -13.04 -10.00 23.47
CA HIS A 399 -11.82 -10.78 23.68
C HIS A 399 -11.51 -11.71 22.49
N TYR A 400 -12.27 -11.65 21.40
CA TYR A 400 -12.19 -12.59 20.28
C TYR A 400 -10.75 -12.79 19.76
N ILE A 401 -10.10 -11.71 19.32
CA ILE A 401 -8.73 -11.77 18.78
C ILE A 401 -7.73 -12.21 19.86
N SER A 402 -7.88 -11.76 21.11
CA SER A 402 -7.01 -12.21 22.20
C SER A 402 -7.16 -13.71 22.48
N LYS A 403 -8.37 -14.29 22.41
CA LYS A 403 -8.59 -15.74 22.50
C LYS A 403 -7.97 -16.48 21.32
N GLU A 404 -8.13 -15.97 20.10
CA GLU A 404 -7.46 -16.54 18.92
C GLU A 404 -5.93 -16.50 19.04
N SER A 405 -5.38 -15.46 19.67
CA SER A 405 -3.96 -15.39 20.00
C SER A 405 -3.52 -16.49 20.99
N THR A 406 -4.36 -16.85 21.96
CA THR A 406 -4.07 -17.98 22.86
C THR A 406 -4.02 -19.33 22.14
N LYS A 407 -4.88 -19.51 21.11
CA LYS A 407 -4.85 -20.67 20.23
C LYS A 407 -3.56 -20.72 19.42
N LEU A 408 -3.17 -19.59 18.82
CA LEU A 408 -1.89 -19.43 18.13
C LEU A 408 -0.70 -19.81 19.03
N LEU A 409 -0.66 -19.30 20.27
CA LEU A 409 0.39 -19.64 21.24
C LEU A 409 0.47 -21.15 21.50
N GLY A 410 -0.68 -21.80 21.71
CA GLY A 410 -0.75 -23.25 21.89
C GLY A 410 -0.20 -24.02 20.68
N ASN A 411 -0.58 -23.61 19.46
CA ASN A 411 -0.10 -24.24 18.24
C ASN A 411 1.42 -24.05 18.04
N MET A 412 1.95 -22.84 18.29
CA MET A 412 3.39 -22.60 18.21
C MET A 412 4.17 -23.37 19.29
N LEU A 413 3.63 -23.52 20.50
CA LEU A 413 4.24 -24.37 21.54
C LEU A 413 4.34 -25.83 21.08
N GLN A 414 3.27 -26.37 20.46
CA GLN A 414 3.26 -27.74 19.95
C GLN A 414 4.37 -28.01 18.92
N LYS A 415 4.75 -27.01 18.13
CA LYS A 415 5.86 -27.11 17.16
C LYS A 415 7.24 -26.90 17.79
N THR A 416 7.34 -26.03 18.80
CA THR A 416 8.63 -25.61 19.38
C THR A 416 9.11 -26.50 20.52
N MET A 417 8.25 -26.93 21.44
CA MET A 417 8.65 -27.70 22.62
C MET A 417 9.35 -29.03 22.27
N PRO A 418 8.84 -29.86 21.33
CA PRO A 418 9.50 -31.12 20.95
C PRO A 418 10.64 -30.92 19.96
N ASN A 419 10.91 -29.69 19.49
CA ASN A 419 11.89 -29.45 18.43
C ASN A 419 13.33 -29.57 18.96
N ASN A 420 14.12 -30.47 18.37
CA ASN A 420 15.48 -30.77 18.77
C ASN A 420 16.55 -29.80 18.24
N LYS A 421 16.17 -28.87 17.35
CA LYS A 421 17.03 -27.77 16.92
C LYS A 421 17.14 -26.68 17.99
N LEU A 422 16.15 -26.59 18.87
CA LEU A 422 16.14 -25.62 19.96
C LEU A 422 16.89 -26.15 21.18
N SER A 423 17.73 -25.31 21.76
CA SER A 423 18.36 -25.59 23.05
C SER A 423 17.31 -25.68 24.15
N LEU A 424 17.68 -26.27 25.29
CA LEU A 424 16.80 -26.30 26.46
C LEU A 424 16.55 -24.88 26.99
N SER A 425 17.56 -24.01 26.99
CA SER A 425 17.43 -22.62 27.45
C SER A 425 16.40 -21.84 26.63
N THR A 426 16.42 -21.98 25.30
CA THR A 426 15.44 -21.33 24.40
C THR A 426 14.03 -21.81 24.69
N ARG A 427 13.81 -23.12 24.79
CA ARG A 427 12.49 -23.70 25.06
C ARG A 427 11.95 -23.29 26.43
N ARG A 428 12.83 -23.23 27.44
CA ARG A 428 12.49 -22.72 28.78
C ARG A 428 12.06 -21.26 28.73
N ARG A 429 12.80 -20.40 28.01
CA ARG A 429 12.44 -18.98 27.87
C ARG A 429 11.10 -18.78 27.18
N ILE A 430 10.85 -19.49 26.07
CA ILE A 430 9.56 -19.45 25.36
C ILE A 430 8.43 -19.87 26.31
N LEU A 431 8.59 -21.00 27.01
CA LEU A 431 7.58 -21.49 27.94
C LEU A 431 7.37 -20.52 29.11
N SER A 432 8.43 -19.97 29.69
CA SER A 432 8.34 -18.96 30.75
C SER A 432 7.53 -17.74 30.30
N SER A 433 7.70 -17.29 29.05
CA SER A 433 6.92 -16.17 28.51
C SER A 433 5.42 -16.48 28.48
N VAL A 434 5.04 -17.67 28.00
CA VAL A 434 3.64 -18.09 27.92
C VAL A 434 3.03 -18.33 29.31
N VAL A 435 3.76 -18.96 30.22
CA VAL A 435 3.29 -19.18 31.60
C VAL A 435 3.13 -17.84 32.33
N SER A 436 4.07 -16.90 32.13
CA SER A 436 3.95 -15.55 32.71
C SER A 436 2.73 -14.81 32.16
N CYS A 437 2.44 -14.96 30.87
CA CYS A 437 1.21 -14.43 30.25
C CYS A 437 -0.04 -15.02 30.89
N TYR A 438 -0.11 -16.36 31.04
CA TYR A 438 -1.22 -17.01 31.75
C TYR A 438 -1.41 -16.48 33.18
N ILE A 439 -0.33 -16.30 33.95
CA ILE A 439 -0.40 -15.74 35.29
C ILE A 439 -0.98 -14.32 35.28
N ARG A 440 -0.52 -13.45 34.35
CA ARG A 440 -1.03 -12.07 34.21
C ARG A 440 -2.51 -12.05 33.85
N LEU A 441 -2.92 -12.85 32.87
CA LEU A 441 -4.33 -13.00 32.47
C LEU A 441 -5.20 -13.50 33.61
N LYS A 442 -4.72 -14.49 34.37
CA LYS A 442 -5.47 -15.06 35.51
C LYS A 442 -5.67 -14.07 36.65
N ARG A 443 -4.70 -13.18 36.90
CA ARG A 443 -4.77 -12.17 37.98
C ARG A 443 -5.88 -11.15 37.73
N ASP A 444 -6.22 -10.87 36.47
CA ASP A 444 -7.34 -9.99 36.11
C ASP A 444 -8.63 -10.81 35.91
N LYS A 445 -9.62 -10.57 36.76
CA LYS A 445 -10.93 -11.24 36.68
C LYS A 445 -11.64 -10.98 35.34
N ASN A 446 -11.38 -9.85 34.68
CA ASN A 446 -11.99 -9.53 33.40
C ASN A 446 -11.42 -10.36 32.25
N LEU A 447 -10.27 -11.02 32.42
CA LEU A 447 -9.56 -11.78 31.40
C LEU A 447 -9.59 -13.29 31.68
N SER A 448 -10.44 -13.74 32.61
CA SER A 448 -10.47 -15.14 33.07
C SER A 448 -10.83 -16.13 31.95
N ASP A 449 -11.65 -15.70 31.00
CA ASP A 449 -12.01 -16.46 29.81
C ASP A 449 -10.81 -16.64 28.86
N ILE A 450 -9.98 -15.60 28.70
CA ILE A 450 -8.72 -15.67 27.93
C ILE A 450 -7.70 -16.56 28.65
N ALA A 451 -7.57 -16.44 29.97
CA ALA A 451 -6.68 -17.30 30.77
C ALA A 451 -7.06 -18.78 30.63
N SER A 452 -8.36 -19.08 30.66
CA SER A 452 -8.89 -20.43 30.47
C SER A 452 -8.68 -20.94 29.03
N SER A 453 -8.86 -20.07 28.04
CA SER A 453 -8.54 -20.36 26.64
C SER A 453 -7.06 -20.73 26.46
N LEU A 454 -6.14 -19.92 27.01
CA LEU A 454 -4.70 -20.19 26.98
C LEU A 454 -4.34 -21.49 27.67
N LEU A 455 -4.90 -21.75 28.85
CA LEU A 455 -4.68 -22.99 29.58
C LEU A 455 -5.10 -24.20 28.74
N ASN A 456 -6.26 -24.14 28.11
CA ASN A 456 -6.78 -25.23 27.28
C ASN A 456 -5.91 -25.47 26.04
N TYR A 457 -5.66 -24.42 25.24
CA TYR A 457 -4.91 -24.56 23.99
C TYR A 457 -3.43 -24.91 24.21
N ALA A 458 -2.79 -24.38 25.26
CA ALA A 458 -1.40 -24.70 25.57
C ALA A 458 -1.20 -26.11 26.15
N THR A 459 -2.23 -26.76 26.71
CA THR A 459 -2.09 -28.08 27.33
C THR A 459 -2.73 -29.19 26.51
N LYS A 460 -4.00 -29.01 26.13
CA LYS A 460 -4.78 -30.00 25.40
C LYS A 460 -4.73 -29.79 23.90
N GLY A 461 -4.44 -28.58 23.43
CA GLY A 461 -4.53 -28.20 22.01
C GLY A 461 -5.97 -27.99 21.55
N ASP A 462 -6.14 -27.55 20.31
CA ASP A 462 -7.47 -27.36 19.73
C ASP A 462 -8.19 -28.71 19.61
N LEU A 463 -9.42 -28.81 20.10
CA LEU A 463 -10.18 -30.06 20.12
C LEU A 463 -9.40 -31.26 20.71
N ASN A 464 -8.57 -31.04 21.73
CA ASN A 464 -7.70 -32.05 22.35
C ASN A 464 -6.65 -32.68 21.41
N SER A 465 -6.28 -32.01 20.32
CA SER A 465 -5.35 -32.50 19.29
C SER A 465 -3.89 -32.62 19.73
N ALA A 466 -3.49 -32.04 20.87
CA ALA A 466 -2.09 -32.02 21.26
C ALA A 466 -1.55 -33.43 21.56
N SER A 467 -0.42 -33.78 20.95
CA SER A 467 0.13 -35.13 21.04
C SER A 467 0.60 -35.50 22.47
N PRO A 468 0.53 -36.78 22.88
CA PRO A 468 1.06 -37.21 24.17
C PRO A 468 2.56 -36.91 24.34
N ASN A 469 3.34 -36.99 23.25
CA ASN A 469 4.76 -36.65 23.26
C ASN A 469 4.96 -35.18 23.62
N TYR A 470 4.23 -34.27 22.96
CA TYR A 470 4.26 -32.85 23.27
C TYR A 470 3.93 -32.59 24.74
N ARG A 471 2.85 -33.19 25.27
CA ARG A 471 2.42 -32.96 26.66
C ARG A 471 3.48 -33.40 27.67
N ARG A 472 4.14 -34.54 27.45
CA ARG A 472 5.27 -35.00 28.27
C ARG A 472 6.46 -34.04 28.21
N THR A 473 6.88 -33.67 27.01
CA THR A 473 7.98 -32.71 26.82
C THR A 473 7.66 -31.35 27.45
N LEU A 474 6.42 -30.88 27.34
CA LEU A 474 5.95 -29.66 27.97
C LEU A 474 6.09 -29.73 29.49
N LEU A 475 5.66 -30.84 30.12
CA LEU A 475 5.79 -31.05 31.56
C LEU A 475 7.25 -31.13 32.01
N GLU A 476 8.09 -31.85 31.27
CA GLU A 476 9.53 -31.96 31.53
C GLU A 476 10.18 -30.57 31.54
N ILE A 477 9.96 -29.77 30.50
CA ILE A 477 10.51 -28.42 30.40
C ILE A 477 9.94 -27.52 31.51
N PHE A 478 8.64 -27.59 31.79
CA PHE A 478 8.00 -26.84 32.89
C PHE A 478 8.68 -27.09 34.24
N ASN A 479 9.02 -28.34 34.53
CA ASN A 479 9.70 -28.70 35.78
C ASN A 479 11.11 -28.12 35.89
N THR A 480 11.77 -27.88 34.75
CA THR A 480 13.10 -27.26 34.68
C THR A 480 13.09 -25.72 34.75
N LEU A 481 11.94 -25.05 34.82
CA LEU A 481 11.90 -23.59 34.94
C LEU A 481 12.58 -23.16 36.26
N ASP A 482 13.53 -22.22 36.19
CA ASP A 482 14.38 -21.82 37.33
C ASP A 482 13.61 -20.94 38.32
N ASP A 483 12.61 -20.21 37.83
CA ASP A 483 11.83 -19.29 38.62
C ASP A 483 10.83 -20.04 39.53
N TYR A 484 11.19 -20.13 40.82
CA TYR A 484 10.36 -20.73 41.85
C TYR A 484 9.01 -20.00 42.00
N GLN A 485 9.00 -18.67 41.89
CA GLN A 485 7.79 -17.88 42.01
C GLN A 485 6.84 -18.19 40.85
N LEU A 486 7.35 -18.21 39.62
CA LEU A 486 6.58 -18.57 38.42
C LEU A 486 5.94 -19.96 38.55
N LYS A 487 6.69 -20.97 39.02
CA LYS A 487 6.14 -22.31 39.27
C LYS A 487 5.10 -22.32 40.40
N SER A 488 5.31 -21.54 41.45
CA SER A 488 4.39 -21.47 42.60
C SER A 488 3.04 -20.84 42.25
N GLU A 489 3.03 -19.89 41.32
CA GLU A 489 1.83 -19.19 40.88
C GLU A 489 1.10 -19.93 39.74
N ALA A 490 1.83 -20.72 38.95
CA ALA A 490 1.30 -21.50 37.82
C ALA A 490 0.84 -22.93 38.19
N LYS A 491 0.42 -23.18 39.44
CA LYS A 491 -0.02 -24.53 39.89
C LYS A 491 -1.14 -25.13 39.03
N GLU A 492 -2.12 -24.31 38.66
CA GLU A 492 -3.21 -24.75 37.78
C GLU A 492 -2.73 -25.07 36.37
N PHE A 493 -1.74 -24.33 35.86
CA PHE A 493 -1.10 -24.63 34.58
C PHE A 493 -0.45 -26.01 34.59
N ARG A 494 0.33 -26.29 35.65
CA ARG A 494 0.94 -27.61 35.86
C ARG A 494 -0.12 -28.72 35.97
N ALA A 495 -1.14 -28.54 36.80
CA ALA A 495 -2.19 -29.52 37.00
C ALA A 495 -2.95 -29.81 35.68
N ALA A 496 -3.16 -28.80 34.84
CA ALA A 496 -3.78 -28.97 33.53
C ALA A 496 -2.89 -29.78 32.57
N ILE A 497 -1.55 -29.57 32.58
CA ILE A 497 -0.62 -30.40 31.81
C ILE A 497 -0.70 -31.87 32.29
N GLU A 498 -0.60 -32.09 33.60
CA GLU A 498 -0.64 -33.43 34.19
C GLU A 498 -1.96 -34.15 33.87
N SER A 499 -3.09 -33.45 33.99
CA SER A 499 -4.41 -33.97 33.62
C SER A 499 -4.55 -34.26 32.12
N ALA A 500 -3.85 -33.53 31.25
CA ALA A 500 -3.90 -33.77 29.81
C ALA A 500 -3.02 -34.95 29.38
N ILE A 501 -2.09 -35.42 30.22
CA ILE A 501 -1.27 -36.61 29.93
C ILE A 501 -2.01 -37.92 30.24
N GLN A 502 -2.90 -37.90 31.23
CA GLN A 502 -3.83 -38.98 31.56
C GLN A 502 -4.87 -39.14 30.47
#